data_AF-A0A8T0NVX2-F1
#
_entry.id   AF-A0A8T0NVX2-F1
#
_cell.length_a   1.000
_cell.length_b   1.000
_cell.length_c   1.000
_cell.angle_alpha   90.00
_cell.angle_beta   90.00
_cell.angle_gamma   90.00
#
_symmetry.space_group_name_H-M   'P 1'
#
loop_
_entity.id
_entity.type
_entity.pdbx_description
1 polymer ?
#
loop_
_entity_poly.entity_id
_entity_poly.type
_entity_poly.pdbx_seq_one_letter_code
_entity_poly.pdbx_strand_id
1 'polypeptide(L)'
;MAESSLFGFLDIRAAAPVLLLAAVAFYVVMEQLSYRRKKGPLPGPPLVVPFFGSIAQLIRDPPAYWDGLAAPSSGRSHRVLANVRPDAFHFIGHPFGKKLFGEHSLIYMSGEAHRELRRRIAPNFTPRALSTYAAAQQRVILAHLRSWLDRSAAEAKPVALRAPCRDMNLETSKTVFVGPYLTAAAREEFARDYNLFNVGLMAVPVDLPGFAFRRAKRAVARCAGASKARMRAGGELACLVDYWMQDTLRDRGGYRRGAQGPKLP
;
A
#
# COMPACT_ATOMS: atom_id res chain seq x y z
N MET A 1 -25.92 1.17 73.88
CA MET A 1 -24.75 0.25 73.84
C MET A 1 -24.91 -0.55 72.55
N ALA A 2 -24.20 -0.14 71.50
CA ALA A 2 -23.04 -0.85 70.94
C ALA A 2 -23.47 -2.21 70.37
N GLU A 3 -23.45 -2.46 69.06
CA GLU A 3 -22.27 -2.34 68.20
C GLU A 3 -22.55 -1.83 66.79
N SER A 4 -21.54 -1.12 66.30
CA SER A 4 -21.29 -0.63 64.97
C SER A 4 -20.90 -1.73 63.97
N SER A 5 -21.34 -1.55 62.72
CA SER A 5 -20.56 -1.72 61.48
C SER A 5 -19.81 -3.03 61.23
N LEU A 6 -20.06 -3.65 60.07
CA LEU A 6 -19.01 -3.97 59.09
C LEU A 6 -19.65 -4.65 57.84
N PHE A 7 -19.26 -4.19 56.66
CA PHE A 7 -19.57 -4.75 55.34
C PHE A 7 -20.94 -4.43 54.73
N GLY A 8 -21.18 -3.13 54.55
CA GLY A 8 -21.81 -2.68 53.31
C GLY A 8 -20.95 -3.14 52.14
N PHE A 9 -21.39 -4.20 51.45
CA PHE A 9 -20.85 -4.57 50.16
C PHE A 9 -20.90 -3.33 49.26
N LEU A 10 -19.74 -2.79 48.89
CA LEU A 10 -19.63 -1.82 47.80
C LEU A 10 -20.49 -2.34 46.65
N ASP A 11 -21.53 -1.61 46.29
CA ASP A 11 -22.39 -1.96 45.17
C ASP A 11 -21.51 -2.01 43.92
N ILE A 12 -21.12 -3.23 43.52
CA ILE A 12 -20.13 -3.49 42.47
C ILE A 12 -20.55 -2.79 41.17
N ARG A 13 -21.86 -2.61 40.95
CA ARG A 13 -22.39 -1.88 39.79
C ARG A 13 -22.18 -0.37 39.88
N ALA A 14 -22.25 0.22 41.09
CA ALA A 14 -21.94 1.62 41.34
C ALA A 14 -20.43 1.90 41.36
N ALA A 15 -19.62 0.92 41.80
CA ALA A 15 -18.16 1.03 41.85
C ALA A 15 -17.46 0.70 40.51
N ALA A 16 -18.08 -0.11 39.65
CA ALA A 16 -17.55 -0.49 38.34
C ALA A 16 -17.10 0.69 37.45
N PRO A 17 -17.86 1.79 37.27
CA PRO A 17 -17.41 2.91 36.44
C PRO A 17 -16.20 3.62 37.06
N VAL A 18 -16.13 3.73 38.39
CA VAL A 18 -15.00 4.35 39.11
C VAL A 18 -13.74 3.49 38.95
N LEU A 19 -13.87 2.17 39.11
CA LEU A 19 -12.77 1.23 38.91
C LEU A 19 -12.29 1.20 37.45
N LEU A 20 -13.21 1.27 36.48
CA LEU A 20 -12.85 1.36 35.05
C LEU A 20 -12.10 2.67 34.74
N LEU A 21 -12.58 3.81 35.25
CA LEU A 21 -11.90 5.09 35.09
C LEU A 21 -10.52 5.07 35.74
N ALA A 22 -10.38 4.50 36.93
CA ALA A 22 -9.10 4.34 37.60
C ALA A 22 -8.14 3.43 36.81
N ALA A 23 -8.62 2.32 36.26
CA ALA A 23 -7.84 1.42 35.42
C ALA A 23 -7.38 2.10 34.11
N VAL A 24 -8.27 2.85 33.45
CA VAL A 24 -7.93 3.64 32.25
C VAL A 24 -6.90 4.71 32.60
N ALA A 25 -7.10 5.47 33.68
CA ALA A 25 -6.15 6.49 34.13
C ALA A 25 -4.78 5.88 34.45
N PHE A 26 -4.74 4.74 35.14
CA PHE A 26 -3.51 4.00 35.41
C PHE A 26 -2.81 3.56 34.12
N TYR A 27 -3.55 3.01 33.16
CA TYR A 27 -3.01 2.66 31.84
C TYR A 27 -2.39 3.87 31.15
N VAL A 28 -3.09 5.01 31.10
CA VAL A 28 -2.59 6.24 30.49
C VAL A 28 -1.31 6.72 31.15
N VAL A 29 -1.26 6.73 32.49
CA VAL A 29 -0.05 7.10 33.24
C VAL A 29 1.11 6.18 32.91
N MET A 30 0.88 4.86 32.94
CA MET A 30 1.90 3.86 32.61
C MET A 30 2.40 3.98 31.16
N GLU A 31 1.51 4.29 30.22
CA GLU A 31 1.86 4.56 28.83
C GLU A 31 2.75 5.80 28.70
N GLN A 32 2.39 6.92 29.35
CA GLN A 32 3.20 8.15 29.32
C GLN A 32 4.57 7.94 29.97
N LEU A 33 4.65 7.22 31.10
CA LEU A 33 5.91 6.88 31.75
C LEU A 33 6.79 5.99 30.86
N SER A 34 6.20 4.97 30.22
CA SER A 34 6.90 4.10 29.27
C SER A 34 7.42 4.89 28.06
N TYR A 35 6.58 5.77 27.50
CA TYR A 35 6.96 6.66 26.40
C TYR A 35 8.12 7.55 26.79
N ARG A 36 8.04 8.26 27.91
CA ARG A 36 9.12 9.15 28.37
C ARG A 36 10.43 8.40 28.62
N ARG A 37 10.36 7.20 29.22
CA ARG A 37 11.52 6.33 29.43
C ARG A 37 12.16 5.89 28.10
N LYS A 38 11.35 5.49 27.12
CA LYS A 38 11.82 5.06 25.79
C LYS A 38 12.34 6.22 24.94
N LYS A 39 11.70 7.40 25.02
CA LYS A 39 12.10 8.63 24.32
C LYS A 39 13.45 9.12 24.82
N GLY A 40 13.67 9.13 26.14
CA GLY A 40 14.92 9.63 26.72
C GLY A 40 15.24 11.05 26.23
N PRO A 41 16.45 11.32 25.73
CA PRO A 41 16.87 12.64 25.23
C PRO A 41 16.43 12.92 23.79
N LEU A 42 15.67 12.01 23.15
CA LEU A 42 15.26 12.19 21.76
C LEU A 42 14.22 13.32 21.65
N PRO A 43 14.26 14.12 20.57
CA PRO A 43 13.23 15.11 20.31
C PRO A 43 11.86 14.48 20.04
N GLY A 44 10.82 15.25 20.29
CA GLY A 44 9.43 14.83 20.12
C GLY A 44 8.52 15.46 21.16
N PRO A 45 7.20 15.22 21.08
CA PRO A 45 6.24 15.79 22.02
C PRO A 45 6.50 15.30 23.46
N PRO A 46 6.25 16.12 24.49
CA PRO A 46 6.48 15.73 25.89
C PRO A 46 5.49 14.66 26.37
N LEU A 47 4.30 14.62 25.76
CA LEU A 47 3.23 13.67 26.01
C LEU A 47 2.66 13.19 24.67
N VAL A 48 2.08 12.00 24.67
CA VAL A 48 1.44 11.41 23.50
C VAL A 48 -0.04 11.20 23.72
N VAL A 49 -0.82 11.14 22.64
CA VAL A 49 -2.23 10.76 22.72
C VAL A 49 -2.30 9.31 23.20
N PRO A 50 -3.08 8.99 24.26
CA PRO A 50 -3.19 7.62 24.74
C PRO A 50 -3.59 6.65 23.63
N PHE A 51 -3.03 5.43 23.67
CA PHE A 51 -3.19 4.36 22.68
C PHE A 51 -2.58 4.63 21.29
N PHE A 52 -2.59 5.88 20.83
CA PHE A 52 -2.16 6.26 19.48
C PHE A 52 -0.74 6.79 19.41
N GLY A 53 -0.13 7.13 20.54
CA GLY A 53 1.23 7.64 20.56
C GLY A 53 1.36 8.95 19.78
N SER A 54 2.49 9.10 19.07
CA SER A 54 2.74 10.23 18.17
C SER A 54 2.03 10.12 16.80
N ILE A 55 1.33 9.01 16.52
CA ILE A 55 0.65 8.79 15.23
C ILE A 55 -0.39 9.89 14.98
N ALA A 56 -1.09 10.34 16.03
CA ALA A 56 -2.07 11.41 15.90
C ALA A 56 -1.46 12.73 15.41
N GLN A 57 -0.24 13.07 15.86
CA GLN A 57 0.48 14.25 15.39
C GLN A 57 0.97 14.06 13.95
N LEU A 58 1.53 12.88 13.65
CA LEU A 58 1.97 12.51 12.31
C LEU A 58 0.84 12.57 11.27
N ILE A 59 -0.38 12.19 11.64
CA ILE A 59 -1.55 12.26 10.74
C ILE A 59 -2.06 13.69 10.57
N ARG A 60 -2.08 14.48 11.66
CA ARG A 60 -2.65 15.83 11.65
C ARG A 60 -1.74 16.86 10.98
N ASP A 61 -0.43 16.78 11.24
CA ASP A 61 0.57 17.70 10.73
C ASP A 61 1.91 16.96 10.51
N PRO A 62 2.03 16.20 9.40
CA PRO A 62 3.25 15.49 9.07
C PRO A 62 4.48 16.39 8.97
N PRO A 63 4.45 17.56 8.29
CA PRO A 63 5.61 18.44 8.20
C PRO A 63 6.16 18.85 9.57
N ALA A 64 5.32 19.39 10.46
CA ALA A 64 5.78 19.82 11.78
C ALA A 64 6.31 18.65 12.63
N TYR A 65 5.70 17.46 12.50
CA TYR A 65 6.20 16.25 13.16
C TYR A 65 7.62 15.90 12.73
N TRP A 66 7.89 15.90 11.42
CA TRP A 66 9.21 15.56 10.88
C TRP A 66 10.25 16.64 11.13
N ASP A 67 9.89 17.93 11.03
CA ASP A 67 10.80 19.05 11.30
C ASP A 67 11.27 19.04 12.76
N GLY A 68 10.36 18.79 13.70
CA GLY A 68 10.68 18.65 15.12
C GLY A 68 11.62 17.48 15.42
N LEU A 69 11.56 16.41 14.62
CA LEU A 69 12.46 15.26 14.73
C LEU A 69 13.80 15.52 14.03
N ALA A 70 13.79 16.24 12.91
CA ALA A 70 14.94 16.50 12.07
C ALA A 70 15.96 17.44 12.74
N ALA A 71 15.49 18.53 13.37
CA ALA A 71 16.35 19.60 13.90
C ALA A 71 17.49 19.12 14.85
N PRO A 72 17.31 18.09 15.70
CA PRO A 72 18.38 17.58 16.58
C PRO A 72 19.08 16.31 16.09
N SER A 73 18.72 15.81 14.89
CA SER A 73 19.11 14.49 14.38
C SER A 73 20.20 14.51 13.30
N SER A 74 20.67 15.70 12.90
CA SER A 74 21.73 15.91 11.89
C SER A 74 23.05 15.29 12.37
N GLY A 75 23.21 13.98 12.16
CA GLY A 75 24.35 13.20 12.66
C GLY A 75 23.99 11.86 13.31
N ARG A 76 22.72 11.52 13.51
CA ARG A 76 22.31 10.20 14.04
C ARG A 76 21.57 9.35 13.01
N SER A 77 20.83 9.98 12.09
CA SER A 77 20.12 9.28 11.01
C SER A 77 21.07 8.45 10.13
N HIS A 78 22.28 8.95 9.87
CA HIS A 78 23.28 8.17 9.12
C HIS A 78 23.73 6.91 9.87
N ARG A 79 23.81 6.92 11.21
CA ARG A 79 24.20 5.73 12.00
C ARG A 79 23.11 4.68 12.03
N VAL A 80 21.85 5.12 12.08
CA VAL A 80 20.69 4.23 12.01
C VAL A 80 20.57 3.63 10.61
N LEU A 81 20.67 4.47 9.57
CA LEU A 81 20.57 4.03 8.17
C LEU A 81 21.83 3.31 7.65
N ALA A 82 22.99 3.44 8.30
CA ALA A 82 24.18 2.65 7.99
C ALA A 82 24.12 1.23 8.56
N ASN A 83 23.24 0.96 9.54
CA ASN A 83 23.07 -0.36 10.15
C ASN A 83 21.99 -1.19 9.43
N VAL A 84 22.00 -1.22 8.10
CA VAL A 84 21.04 -2.06 7.33
C VAL A 84 21.46 -3.52 7.49
N ARG A 85 20.63 -4.31 8.18
CA ARG A 85 20.83 -5.76 8.33
C ARG A 85 19.79 -6.52 7.51
N PRO A 86 20.08 -7.71 6.98
CA PRO A 86 19.12 -8.51 6.21
C PRO A 86 17.87 -8.93 6.98
N ASP A 87 17.92 -8.91 8.31
CA ASP A 87 16.87 -9.29 9.27
C ASP A 87 16.23 -8.06 9.97
N ALA A 88 16.66 -6.84 9.65
CA ALA A 88 16.20 -5.61 10.27
C ALA A 88 15.91 -4.52 9.22
N PHE A 89 15.17 -3.47 9.62
CA PHE A 89 14.82 -2.35 8.72
C PHE A 89 14.03 -2.76 7.46
N HIS A 90 13.32 -3.88 7.50
CA HIS A 90 12.40 -4.24 6.43
C HIS A 90 11.34 -3.14 6.26
N PHE A 91 11.18 -2.69 5.02
CA PHE A 91 10.14 -1.73 4.69
C PHE A 91 8.76 -2.39 4.85
N ILE A 92 7.97 -1.87 5.78
CA ILE A 92 6.56 -2.25 5.94
C ILE A 92 5.72 -1.09 5.44
N GLY A 93 5.49 -1.04 4.13
CA GLY A 93 4.69 0.04 3.51
C GLY A 93 3.21 0.02 3.92
N HIS A 94 2.70 -1.14 4.31
CA HIS A 94 1.35 -1.28 4.88
C HIS A 94 1.31 -2.53 5.77
N PRO A 95 0.78 -2.47 7.02
CA PRO A 95 0.78 -3.60 7.94
C PRO A 95 0.13 -4.87 7.37
N PHE A 96 -0.77 -4.69 6.40
CA PHE A 96 -1.53 -5.78 5.78
C PHE A 96 -1.30 -5.93 4.29
N GLY A 97 -0.40 -5.13 3.70
CA GLY A 97 -0.31 -5.14 2.25
C GLY A 97 0.22 -6.46 1.69
N LYS A 98 0.93 -7.30 2.44
CA LYS A 98 1.26 -8.68 2.02
C LYS A 98 0.02 -9.52 1.67
N LYS A 99 -1.10 -9.30 2.37
CA LYS A 99 -2.38 -9.96 2.10
C LYS A 99 -3.08 -9.43 0.84
N LEU A 100 -2.74 -8.22 0.38
CA LEU A 100 -3.30 -7.59 -0.83
C LEU A 100 -2.42 -7.79 -2.05
N PHE A 101 -1.13 -7.49 -1.91
CA PHE A 101 -0.14 -7.54 -2.98
C PHE A 101 0.50 -8.94 -3.14
N GLY A 102 0.39 -9.80 -2.13
CA GLY A 102 1.02 -11.12 -2.08
C GLY A 102 2.40 -11.10 -1.40
N GLU A 103 2.79 -12.25 -0.85
CA GLU A 103 4.08 -12.44 -0.13
C GLU A 103 5.31 -12.18 -1.02
N HIS A 104 5.19 -12.42 -2.33
CA HIS A 104 6.28 -12.25 -3.29
C HIS A 104 6.13 -10.98 -4.15
N SER A 105 5.41 -9.97 -3.65
CA SER A 105 5.36 -8.66 -4.31
C SER A 105 6.69 -7.93 -4.15
N LEU A 106 7.11 -7.19 -5.19
CA LEU A 106 8.35 -6.42 -5.22
C LEU A 106 8.53 -5.54 -3.96
N ILE A 107 7.44 -4.95 -3.44
CA ILE A 107 7.48 -4.05 -2.27
C ILE A 107 7.83 -4.75 -0.94
N TYR A 108 7.73 -6.08 -0.89
CA TYR A 108 8.03 -6.91 0.29
C TYR A 108 9.27 -7.78 0.12
N MET A 109 9.86 -7.78 -1.07
CA MET A 109 11.10 -8.51 -1.33
C MET A 109 12.29 -7.69 -0.83
N SER A 110 13.36 -8.37 -0.42
CA SER A 110 14.61 -7.75 0.02
C SER A 110 15.80 -8.58 -0.48
N GLY A 111 16.99 -7.99 -0.50
CA GLY A 111 18.22 -8.67 -0.90
C GLY A 111 18.24 -9.14 -2.37
N GLU A 112 18.87 -10.29 -2.61
CA GLU A 112 19.11 -10.83 -3.95
C GLU A 112 17.82 -11.11 -4.73
N ALA A 113 16.77 -11.60 -4.08
CA ALA A 113 15.49 -11.87 -4.75
C ALA A 113 14.87 -10.57 -5.30
N HIS A 114 14.97 -9.47 -4.56
CA HIS A 114 14.52 -8.15 -5.02
C HIS A 114 15.41 -7.61 -6.15
N ARG A 115 16.74 -7.74 -6.03
CA ARG A 115 17.71 -7.34 -7.05
C ARG A 115 17.44 -8.05 -8.38
N GLU A 116 17.26 -9.37 -8.34
CA GLU A 116 17.01 -10.19 -9.52
C GLU A 116 15.68 -9.83 -10.18
N LEU A 117 14.61 -9.63 -9.39
CA LEU A 117 13.33 -9.18 -9.95
C LEU A 117 13.45 -7.80 -10.61
N ARG A 118 14.16 -6.84 -9.99
CA ARG A 118 14.42 -5.53 -10.62
C ARG A 118 15.21 -5.64 -11.91
N ARG A 119 16.24 -6.50 -11.94
CA ARG A 119 17.04 -6.75 -13.14
C ARG A 119 16.17 -7.26 -14.30
N ARG A 120 15.20 -8.13 -14.01
CA ARG A 120 14.24 -8.64 -15.00
C ARG A 120 13.24 -7.60 -15.49
N ILE A 121 12.80 -6.69 -14.62
CA ILE A 121 11.82 -5.66 -14.98
C ILE A 121 12.51 -4.48 -15.71
N ALA A 122 13.79 -4.22 -15.44
CA ALA A 122 14.52 -3.06 -15.97
C ALA A 122 14.42 -2.83 -17.50
N PRO A 123 14.42 -3.86 -18.38
CA PRO A 123 14.26 -3.67 -19.82
C PRO A 123 12.95 -2.96 -20.22
N ASN A 124 11.91 -3.06 -19.38
CA ASN A 124 10.64 -2.36 -19.60
C ASN A 124 10.73 -0.84 -19.39
N PHE A 125 11.86 -0.34 -18.85
CA PHE A 125 12.12 1.06 -18.54
C PHE A 125 13.31 1.63 -19.33
N THR A 126 13.51 1.15 -20.56
CA THR A 126 14.50 1.71 -21.49
C THR A 126 13.93 2.92 -22.26
N PRO A 127 14.75 3.85 -22.77
CA PRO A 127 14.27 4.97 -23.60
C PRO A 127 13.36 4.53 -24.77
N ARG A 128 13.66 3.37 -25.39
CA ARG A 128 12.84 2.78 -26.46
C ARG A 128 11.47 2.28 -25.96
N ALA A 129 11.42 1.62 -24.81
CA ALA A 129 10.14 1.20 -24.22
C ALA A 129 9.32 2.43 -23.79
N LEU A 130 9.97 3.39 -23.13
CA LEU A 130 9.35 4.63 -22.65
C LEU A 130 8.82 5.50 -23.80
N SER A 131 9.48 5.56 -24.96
CA SER A 131 8.97 6.33 -26.11
C SER A 131 7.65 5.77 -26.64
N THR A 132 7.51 4.44 -26.64
CA THR A 132 6.25 3.77 -27.01
C THR A 132 5.13 4.11 -26.03
N TYR A 133 5.44 4.12 -24.73
CA TYR A 133 4.49 4.49 -23.69
C TYR A 133 4.11 5.96 -23.77
N ALA A 134 5.06 6.86 -24.00
CA ALA A 134 4.82 8.30 -24.12
C ALA A 134 3.81 8.60 -25.24
N ALA A 135 3.95 7.97 -26.41
CA ALA A 135 3.00 8.14 -27.51
C ALA A 135 1.58 7.63 -27.16
N ALA A 136 1.47 6.55 -26.40
CA ALA A 136 0.18 6.04 -25.91
C ALA A 136 -0.43 6.98 -24.85
N GLN A 137 0.38 7.44 -23.90
CA GLN A 137 -0.04 8.34 -22.82
C GLN A 137 -0.48 9.70 -23.36
N GLN A 138 0.26 10.27 -24.32
CA GLN A 138 -0.08 11.56 -24.94
C GLN A 138 -1.49 11.54 -25.56
N ARG A 139 -1.85 10.46 -26.27
CA ARG A 139 -3.19 10.33 -26.87
C ARG A 139 -4.29 10.36 -25.80
N VAL A 140 -4.09 9.63 -24.71
CA VAL A 140 -5.02 9.62 -23.57
C VAL A 140 -5.10 10.99 -22.90
N ILE A 141 -3.95 11.59 -22.60
CA ILE A 141 -3.88 12.89 -21.91
C ILE A 141 -4.60 13.96 -22.73
N LEU A 142 -4.35 14.05 -24.03
CA LEU A 142 -5.00 15.01 -24.90
C LEU A 142 -6.52 14.81 -24.98
N ALA A 143 -6.99 13.56 -25.00
CA ALA A 143 -8.43 13.27 -24.99
C ALA A 143 -9.10 13.74 -23.69
N HIS A 144 -8.47 13.50 -22.54
CA HIS A 144 -8.95 13.98 -21.24
C HIS A 144 -8.95 15.50 -21.16
N LEU A 145 -7.85 16.16 -21.53
CA LEU A 145 -7.76 17.62 -21.51
C LEU A 145 -8.83 18.29 -22.38
N ARG A 146 -9.07 17.76 -23.59
CA ARG A 146 -10.16 18.24 -24.47
C ARG A 146 -11.52 18.12 -23.80
N SER A 147 -11.84 16.95 -23.26
CA SER A 147 -13.10 16.73 -22.53
C SER A 147 -13.26 17.68 -21.34
N TRP A 148 -12.18 18.01 -20.63
CA TRP A 148 -12.25 18.93 -19.50
C TRP A 148 -12.47 20.38 -19.95
N LEU A 149 -11.85 20.79 -21.07
CA LEU A 149 -12.07 22.10 -21.68
C LEU A 149 -13.51 22.24 -22.18
N ASP A 150 -14.05 21.23 -22.86
CA ASP A 150 -15.44 21.22 -23.34
C ASP A 150 -16.43 21.35 -22.17
N ARG A 151 -16.20 20.61 -21.07
CA ARG A 151 -16.99 20.70 -19.85
C ARG A 151 -16.88 22.08 -19.18
N SER A 152 -15.67 22.63 -19.10
CA SER A 152 -15.45 23.96 -18.52
C SER A 152 -16.05 25.07 -19.35
N ALA A 153 -16.14 24.90 -20.67
CA ALA A 153 -16.81 25.85 -21.56
C ALA A 153 -18.34 25.79 -21.40
N ALA A 154 -18.90 24.59 -21.17
CA ALA A 154 -20.33 24.39 -20.94
C ALA A 154 -20.78 24.80 -19.52
N GLU A 155 -19.94 24.54 -18.52
CA GLU A 155 -20.21 24.83 -17.11
C GLU A 155 -19.30 25.99 -16.67
N ALA A 156 -19.83 27.22 -16.58
CA ALA A 156 -19.10 28.41 -16.15
C ALA A 156 -18.76 28.42 -14.64
N LYS A 157 -18.34 27.28 -14.09
CA LYS A 157 -18.03 27.05 -12.67
C LYS A 157 -16.65 26.41 -12.53
N PRO A 158 -15.93 26.67 -11.42
CA PRO A 158 -14.69 25.96 -11.12
C PRO A 158 -14.91 24.44 -11.08
N VAL A 159 -14.06 23.69 -11.77
CA VAL A 159 -14.10 22.22 -11.82
C VAL A 159 -13.05 21.63 -10.88
N ALA A 160 -13.46 20.71 -10.01
CA ALA A 160 -12.54 19.98 -9.14
C ALA A 160 -11.70 18.95 -9.94
N LEU A 161 -10.39 19.18 -10.05
CA LEU A 161 -9.50 18.36 -10.90
C LEU A 161 -9.05 17.02 -10.29
N ARG A 162 -9.23 16.79 -8.98
CA ARG A 162 -8.70 15.59 -8.31
C ARG A 162 -9.17 14.28 -8.95
N ALA A 163 -10.48 14.15 -9.18
CA ALA A 163 -11.05 12.94 -9.80
C ALA A 163 -10.69 12.83 -11.29
N PRO A 164 -10.85 13.89 -12.11
CA PRO A 164 -10.37 13.88 -13.50
C PRO A 164 -8.89 13.48 -13.64
N CYS A 165 -7.99 14.06 -12.84
CA CYS A 165 -6.57 13.70 -12.87
C CYS A 165 -6.31 12.24 -12.47
N ARG A 166 -7.03 11.73 -11.45
CA ARG A 166 -6.96 10.31 -11.07
C ARG A 166 -7.40 9.42 -12.23
N ASP A 167 -8.48 9.76 -12.91
CA ASP A 167 -9.05 8.92 -13.97
C ASP A 167 -8.15 8.93 -15.23
N MET A 168 -7.57 10.08 -15.57
CA MET A 168 -6.54 10.20 -16.60
C MET A 168 -5.28 9.39 -16.24
N ASN A 169 -4.81 9.46 -14.99
CA ASN A 169 -3.67 8.66 -14.52
C ASN A 169 -3.96 7.15 -14.64
N LEU A 170 -5.15 6.72 -14.20
CA LEU A 170 -5.57 5.33 -14.32
C LEU A 170 -5.66 4.87 -15.78
N GLU A 171 -6.18 5.72 -16.67
CA GLU A 171 -6.30 5.41 -18.09
C GLU A 171 -4.94 5.36 -18.81
N THR A 172 -4.04 6.28 -18.51
CA THR A 172 -2.67 6.22 -19.03
C THR A 172 -1.95 4.97 -18.54
N SER A 173 -2.05 4.65 -17.25
CA SER A 173 -1.46 3.43 -16.66
C SER A 173 -2.08 2.17 -17.26
N LYS A 174 -3.40 2.02 -17.33
CA LYS A 174 -4.03 0.79 -17.87
C LYS A 174 -3.64 0.59 -19.34
N THR A 175 -3.54 1.66 -20.12
CA THR A 175 -3.19 1.61 -21.55
C THR A 175 -1.76 1.14 -21.77
N VAL A 176 -0.82 1.61 -20.94
CA VAL A 176 0.60 1.22 -21.02
C VAL A 176 0.88 -0.15 -20.39
N PHE A 177 0.30 -0.41 -19.21
CA PHE A 177 0.60 -1.60 -18.43
C PHE A 177 -0.17 -2.83 -18.89
N VAL A 178 -1.45 -2.68 -19.27
CA VAL A 178 -2.36 -3.79 -19.60
C VAL A 178 -2.76 -3.77 -21.08
N GLY A 179 -2.34 -2.76 -21.84
CA GLY A 179 -2.43 -2.77 -23.30
C GLY A 179 -3.82 -2.48 -23.88
N PRO A 180 -3.92 -2.50 -25.23
CA PRO A 180 -5.14 -2.10 -25.95
C PRO A 180 -6.22 -3.19 -25.98
N TYR A 181 -5.92 -4.42 -25.54
CA TYR A 181 -6.77 -5.60 -25.74
C TYR A 181 -7.89 -5.77 -24.71
N LEU A 182 -7.99 -4.89 -23.72
CA LEU A 182 -9.17 -4.83 -22.86
C LEU A 182 -10.36 -4.27 -23.65
N THR A 183 -11.48 -4.99 -23.65
CA THR A 183 -12.77 -4.47 -24.14
C THR A 183 -13.17 -3.23 -23.32
N ALA A 184 -14.05 -2.39 -23.86
CA ALA A 184 -14.56 -1.22 -23.13
C ALA A 184 -15.14 -1.62 -21.75
N ALA A 185 -15.93 -2.70 -21.71
CA ALA A 185 -16.47 -3.25 -20.47
C ALA A 185 -15.38 -3.69 -19.48
N ALA A 186 -14.33 -4.37 -19.96
CA ALA A 186 -13.20 -4.79 -19.12
C ALA A 186 -12.40 -3.59 -18.58
N ARG A 187 -12.30 -2.49 -19.35
CA ARG A 187 -11.66 -1.25 -18.89
C ARG A 187 -12.45 -0.57 -17.78
N GLU A 188 -13.77 -0.53 -17.87
CA GLU A 188 -14.62 0.01 -16.81
C GLU A 188 -14.59 -0.86 -15.55
N GLU A 189 -14.65 -2.18 -15.73
CA GLU A 189 -14.51 -3.13 -14.62
C GLU A 189 -13.16 -2.97 -13.93
N PHE A 190 -12.08 -2.87 -14.68
CA PHE A 190 -10.75 -2.58 -14.15
C PHE A 190 -10.71 -1.26 -13.38
N ALA A 191 -11.37 -0.22 -13.89
CA ALA A 191 -11.40 1.07 -13.21
C ALA A 191 -12.14 0.99 -11.86
N ARG A 192 -13.26 0.27 -11.81
CA ARG A 192 -13.98 -0.02 -10.55
C ARG A 192 -13.10 -0.82 -9.60
N ASP A 193 -12.46 -1.86 -10.10
CA ASP A 193 -11.55 -2.73 -9.35
C ASP A 193 -10.35 -1.99 -8.78
N TYR A 194 -9.74 -1.09 -9.55
CA TYR A 194 -8.65 -0.23 -9.11
C TYR A 194 -9.09 0.73 -8.01
N ASN A 195 -10.29 1.31 -8.13
CA ASN A 195 -10.85 2.14 -7.07
C ASN A 195 -11.14 1.33 -5.80
N LEU A 196 -11.72 0.13 -5.95
CA LEU A 196 -11.93 -0.81 -4.85
C LEU A 196 -10.62 -1.21 -4.18
N PHE A 197 -9.56 -1.38 -4.96
CA PHE A 197 -8.21 -1.65 -4.47
C PHE A 197 -7.68 -0.48 -3.64
N ASN A 198 -7.74 0.75 -4.15
CA ASN A 198 -7.27 1.93 -3.42
C ASN A 198 -8.04 2.15 -2.11
N VAL A 199 -9.36 1.98 -2.13
CA VAL A 199 -10.18 2.05 -0.91
C VAL A 199 -9.83 0.90 0.04
N GLY A 200 -9.67 -0.32 -0.48
CA GLY A 200 -9.31 -1.50 0.31
C GLY A 200 -7.91 -1.42 0.93
N LEU A 201 -6.97 -0.73 0.28
CA LEU A 201 -5.64 -0.47 0.80
C LEU A 201 -5.66 0.50 2.00
N MET A 202 -6.61 1.45 2.00
CA MET A 202 -6.79 2.41 3.08
C MET A 202 -7.78 1.92 4.16
N ALA A 203 -8.45 0.78 3.93
CA ALA A 203 -9.46 0.23 4.82
C ALA A 203 -8.85 -0.72 5.85
N VAL A 204 -9.58 -0.91 6.95
CA VAL A 204 -9.29 -1.97 7.93
C VAL A 204 -9.31 -3.33 7.20
N PRO A 205 -8.30 -4.20 7.39
CA PRO A 205 -8.05 -5.40 6.59
C PRO A 205 -8.97 -6.59 6.94
N VAL A 206 -10.28 -6.38 6.92
CA VAL A 206 -11.26 -7.40 7.28
C VAL A 206 -11.67 -8.17 6.02
N ASP A 207 -11.35 -9.47 5.95
CA ASP A 207 -11.64 -10.35 4.81
C ASP A 207 -13.04 -11.01 4.91
N LEU A 208 -14.08 -10.19 5.14
CA LEU A 208 -15.47 -10.64 5.24
C LEU A 208 -16.32 -10.12 4.06
N PRO A 209 -17.43 -10.81 3.70
CA PRO A 209 -18.34 -10.31 2.67
C PRO A 209 -18.79 -8.87 2.99
N GLY A 210 -18.83 -7.99 1.98
CA GLY A 210 -19.21 -6.59 2.17
C GLY A 210 -18.08 -5.64 2.57
N PHE A 211 -16.91 -6.13 3.00
CA PHE A 211 -15.77 -5.27 3.34
C PHE A 211 -14.93 -4.89 2.10
N ALA A 212 -14.39 -3.66 2.11
CA ALA A 212 -13.59 -3.13 1.00
C ALA A 212 -12.33 -3.98 0.71
N PHE A 213 -11.70 -4.48 1.77
CA PHE A 213 -10.51 -5.32 1.69
C PHE A 213 -10.74 -6.62 0.90
N ARG A 214 -11.83 -7.34 1.15
CA ARG A 214 -12.18 -8.56 0.39
C ARG A 214 -12.47 -8.28 -1.08
N ARG A 215 -13.12 -7.15 -1.40
CA ARG A 215 -13.36 -6.73 -2.78
C ARG A 215 -12.05 -6.47 -3.53
N ALA A 216 -11.12 -5.75 -2.90
CA ALA A 216 -9.79 -5.47 -3.44
C ALA A 216 -9.01 -6.76 -3.75
N LYS A 217 -9.00 -7.73 -2.83
CA LYS A 217 -8.30 -9.03 -3.01
C LYS A 217 -8.82 -9.81 -4.23
N ARG A 218 -10.13 -9.81 -4.44
CA ARG A 218 -10.77 -10.50 -5.59
C ARG A 218 -10.45 -9.84 -6.93
N ALA A 219 -10.40 -8.52 -6.97
CA ALA A 219 -10.05 -7.74 -8.17
C ALA A 219 -8.64 -8.09 -8.69
N VAL A 220 -7.64 -8.11 -7.80
CA VAL A 220 -6.25 -8.41 -8.16
C VAL A 220 -6.11 -9.79 -8.82
N ALA A 221 -6.81 -10.81 -8.30
CA ALA A 221 -6.74 -12.17 -8.81
C ALA A 221 -7.24 -12.30 -10.27
N ARG A 222 -8.30 -11.55 -10.64
CA ARG A 222 -8.86 -11.58 -12.00
C ARG A 222 -7.89 -11.01 -13.03
N CYS A 223 -7.32 -9.84 -12.77
CA CYS A 223 -6.41 -9.15 -13.71
C CYS A 223 -5.17 -10.02 -14.04
N ALA A 224 -4.58 -10.66 -13.02
CA ALA A 224 -3.43 -11.54 -13.21
C ALA A 224 -3.78 -12.81 -14.02
N GLY A 225 -5.03 -13.30 -13.92
CA GLY A 225 -5.50 -14.46 -14.68
C GLY A 225 -5.61 -14.19 -16.18
N ALA A 226 -6.22 -13.05 -16.57
CA ALA A 226 -6.45 -12.69 -17.96
C ALA A 226 -5.14 -12.56 -18.78
N SER A 227 -4.14 -11.89 -18.23
CA SER A 227 -2.84 -11.75 -18.91
C SER A 227 -2.13 -13.10 -19.11
N LYS A 228 -2.12 -13.96 -18.09
CA LYS A 228 -1.52 -15.31 -18.19
C LYS A 228 -2.17 -16.15 -19.28
N ALA A 229 -3.49 -16.03 -19.48
CA ALA A 229 -4.21 -16.74 -20.53
C ALA A 229 -3.76 -16.28 -21.93
N ARG A 230 -3.67 -14.96 -22.16
CA ARG A 230 -3.23 -14.37 -23.44
C ARG A 230 -1.82 -14.80 -23.85
N MET A 231 -0.89 -14.78 -22.89
CA MET A 231 0.52 -15.12 -23.16
C MET A 231 0.73 -16.61 -23.42
N ARG A 232 -0.10 -17.47 -22.82
CA ARG A 232 -0.15 -18.90 -23.17
C ARG A 232 -0.70 -19.15 -24.57
N ALA A 233 -1.58 -18.29 -25.05
CA ALA A 233 -2.14 -18.36 -26.40
C ALA A 233 -1.22 -17.79 -27.49
N GLY A 234 0.01 -17.35 -27.15
CA GLY A 234 0.99 -16.86 -28.13
C GLY A 234 0.72 -15.46 -28.66
N GLY A 235 -0.11 -14.65 -28.00
CA GLY A 235 -0.41 -13.29 -28.45
C GLY A 235 0.83 -12.40 -28.48
N GLU A 236 0.89 -11.48 -29.45
CA GLU A 236 1.96 -10.48 -29.53
C GLU A 236 1.98 -9.57 -28.30
N LEU A 237 3.20 -9.15 -27.93
CA LEU A 237 3.47 -8.28 -26.79
C LEU A 237 2.97 -6.87 -27.10
N ALA A 238 1.95 -6.42 -26.37
CA ALA A 238 1.35 -5.11 -26.60
C ALA A 238 1.43 -4.18 -25.37
N CYS A 239 1.94 -4.67 -24.25
CA CYS A 239 2.01 -3.91 -22.99
C CYS A 239 3.06 -4.47 -22.02
N LEU A 240 3.38 -3.71 -20.99
CA LEU A 240 4.40 -4.09 -19.99
C LEU A 240 4.12 -5.45 -19.33
N VAL A 241 2.86 -5.76 -19.07
CA VAL A 241 2.46 -7.03 -18.47
C VAL A 241 2.70 -8.20 -19.42
N ASP A 242 2.56 -8.02 -20.73
CA ASP A 242 2.87 -9.07 -21.71
C ASP A 242 4.37 -9.38 -21.72
N TYR A 243 5.22 -8.34 -21.76
CA TYR A 243 6.68 -8.50 -21.67
C TYR A 243 7.08 -9.27 -20.40
N TRP A 244 6.47 -8.93 -19.26
CA TRP A 244 6.75 -9.60 -17.99
C TRP A 244 6.27 -11.07 -17.97
N MET A 245 5.07 -11.35 -18.47
CA MET A 245 4.53 -12.71 -18.49
C MET A 245 5.26 -13.60 -19.49
N GLN A 246 5.77 -13.07 -20.61
CA GLN A 246 6.59 -13.83 -21.55
C GLN A 246 7.86 -14.39 -20.88
N ASP A 247 8.60 -13.55 -20.16
CA ASP A 247 9.81 -14.00 -19.45
C ASP A 247 9.46 -14.98 -18.33
N THR A 248 8.36 -14.76 -17.61
CA THR A 248 7.86 -15.70 -16.59
C THR A 248 7.52 -17.08 -17.17
N LEU A 249 6.96 -17.13 -18.38
CA LEU A 249 6.65 -18.38 -19.08
C LEU A 249 7.90 -19.06 -19.64
N ARG A 250 8.87 -18.31 -20.17
CA ARG A 250 10.18 -18.81 -20.61
C ARG A 250 10.92 -19.52 -19.46
N ASP A 251 10.90 -18.92 -18.27
CA ASP A 251 11.53 -19.49 -17.07
C ASP A 251 10.88 -20.79 -16.60
N ARG A 252 9.53 -20.88 -16.62
CA ARG A 252 8.83 -22.14 -16.30
C ARG A 252 9.11 -23.24 -17.32
N GLY A 253 9.32 -22.87 -18.59
CA GLY A 253 9.78 -23.78 -19.64
C GLY A 253 11.21 -24.27 -19.42
N GLY A 254 12.10 -23.38 -18.97
CA GLY A 254 13.48 -23.70 -18.58
C GLY A 254 13.58 -24.59 -17.33
N TYR A 255 12.76 -24.32 -16.31
CA TYR A 255 12.68 -25.14 -15.10
C TYR A 255 12.16 -26.56 -15.40
N ARG A 256 11.16 -26.70 -16.29
CA ARG A 256 10.68 -28.02 -16.74
C ARG A 256 11.70 -28.78 -17.59
N ARG A 257 12.52 -28.10 -18.39
CA ARG A 257 13.62 -28.73 -19.14
C ARG A 257 14.80 -29.12 -18.25
N GLY A 258 15.15 -28.29 -17.26
CA GLY A 258 16.20 -28.60 -16.28
C GLY A 258 15.83 -29.72 -15.30
N ALA A 259 14.54 -29.94 -15.06
CA ALA A 259 14.04 -31.08 -14.27
C ALA A 259 14.00 -32.42 -15.04
N GLN A 260 14.24 -32.41 -16.35
CA GLN A 260 14.59 -33.58 -17.14
C GLN A 260 16.12 -33.66 -17.27
N GLY A 261 16.79 -33.83 -16.13
CA GLY A 261 18.21 -34.23 -16.11
C GLY A 261 18.37 -35.63 -16.73
N PRO A 262 19.59 -36.00 -17.18
CA PRO A 262 19.82 -37.23 -17.92
C PRO A 262 19.33 -38.44 -17.13
N LYS A 263 18.59 -39.34 -17.80
CA LYS A 263 18.40 -40.71 -17.28
C LYS A 263 19.78 -41.33 -17.18
N LEU A 264 20.26 -41.54 -15.96
CA LEU A 264 21.46 -42.34 -15.73
C LEU A 264 21.22 -43.77 -16.26
N PRO A 265 22.27 -44.43 -16.82
CA PRO A 265 22.19 -45.83 -17.23
C PRO A 265 21.85 -46.76 -16.07
#